data_AF-A0AAP9J6G3-F1
#
_entry.id   AF-A0AAP9J6G3-F1
#
_cell.length_a   1.000
_cell.length_b   1.000
_cell.length_c   1.000
_cell.angle_alpha   90.00
_cell.angle_beta   90.00
_cell.angle_gamma   90.00
#
_symmetry.space_group_name_H-M   'P 1'
#
loop_
_entity.id
_entity.type
_entity.pdbx_description
1 polymer ?
#
loop_
_entity_poly.entity_id
_entity_poly.type
_entity_poly.pdbx_seq_one_letter_code
_entity_poly.pdbx_strand_id
1 'polypeptide(L)'
;MDGKMLARLGAVVFVGVAITAAVIEFTRQPEPTEVRPLARERSDTGDIRQRLRRCRDMGEAATRDPACLDIWAENRERFLKQGARASGAPDAPRTLWPSTPTEGPTAKETEAAIPPEPARSPVSPDEGVR
;
A
#
# COMPACT_ATOMS: atom_id res chain seq x y z
N MET A 1 35.68 18.63 22.70
CA MET A 1 34.27 18.54 22.29
C MET A 1 33.67 19.93 22.45
N ASP A 2 33.15 20.50 21.37
CA ASP A 2 32.56 21.85 21.39
C ASP A 2 31.29 21.87 22.22
N GLY A 3 31.38 22.32 23.48
CA GLY A 3 30.23 22.44 24.38
C GLY A 3 29.10 23.30 23.81
N LYS A 4 29.43 24.23 22.90
CA LYS A 4 28.45 25.03 22.16
C LYS A 4 27.64 24.21 21.16
N MET A 5 28.25 23.18 20.55
CA MET A 5 27.56 22.26 19.65
C MET A 5 26.63 21.33 20.44
N LEU A 6 27.09 20.87 21.61
CA LEU A 6 26.29 20.04 22.52
C LEU A 6 25.07 20.80 23.08
N ALA A 7 25.25 22.07 23.45
CA ALA A 7 24.14 22.91 23.92
C ALA A 7 23.07 23.15 22.83
N ARG A 8 23.50 23.38 21.58
CA ARG A 8 22.58 23.52 20.44
C ARG A 8 21.83 22.22 20.17
N LEU A 9 22.52 21.10 20.22
CA LEU A 9 21.90 19.78 20.02
C LEU A 9 20.85 19.51 21.09
N GLY A 10 21.16 19.76 22.36
CA GLY A 10 20.20 19.62 23.46
C GLY A 10 18.96 20.49 23.29
N ALA A 11 19.14 21.76 22.90
CA ALA A 11 18.02 22.68 22.67
C ALA A 11 17.10 22.21 21.52
N VAL A 12 17.67 21.75 20.40
CA VAL A 12 16.88 21.27 19.26
C VAL A 12 16.09 20.01 19.64
N VAL A 13 16.71 19.06 20.34
CA VAL A 13 16.02 17.84 20.79
C VAL A 13 14.87 18.19 21.74
N PHE A 14 15.10 19.09 22.71
CA PHE A 14 14.07 19.50 23.66
C PHE A 14 12.87 20.17 22.96
N VAL A 15 13.13 21.07 22.01
CA VAL A 15 12.08 21.73 21.22
C VAL A 15 11.29 20.70 20.41
N GLY A 16 11.96 19.73 19.76
CA GLY A 16 11.30 18.66 19.01
C GLY A 16 10.38 17.80 19.89
N VAL A 17 10.83 17.44 21.09
CA VAL A 17 10.02 16.68 22.06
C VAL A 17 8.80 17.49 22.52
N ALA A 18 8.98 18.78 22.84
CA ALA A 18 7.90 19.66 23.27
C ALA A 18 6.81 19.82 22.19
N ILE A 19 7.19 20.01 20.92
CA ILE A 19 6.26 20.11 19.80
C ILE A 19 5.47 18.80 19.64
N THR A 20 6.16 17.66 19.68
CA THR A 20 5.51 16.35 19.53
C THR A 20 4.48 16.11 20.63
N ALA A 21 4.81 16.46 21.88
CA ALA A 21 3.88 16.37 23.01
C ALA A 21 2.65 17.28 22.83
N ALA A 22 2.85 18.52 22.37
CA ALA A 22 1.77 19.47 22.12
C ALA A 22 0.80 18.99 21.02
N VAL A 23 1.32 18.37 19.96
CA VAL A 23 0.50 17.81 18.88
C VAL A 23 -0.39 16.67 19.40
N ILE A 24 0.12 15.80 20.26
CA ILE A 24 -0.67 14.69 20.83
C ILE A 24 -1.83 15.22 21.68
N GLU A 25 -1.58 16.26 22.47
CA GLU A 25 -2.62 16.88 23.30
C GLU A 25 -3.68 17.59 22.44
N PHE A 26 -3.26 18.31 21.39
CA PHE A 26 -4.18 19.03 20.49
C PHE A 26 -5.03 18.11 19.61
N THR A 27 -4.53 16.93 19.24
CA THR A 27 -5.27 15.96 18.41
C THR A 27 -6.37 15.22 19.17
N ARG A 28 -6.50 15.43 20.49
CA ARG A 28 -7.57 14.89 21.33
C ARG A 28 -8.76 15.85 21.50
N GLN A 29 -9.12 16.65 20.50
CA GLN A 29 -10.39 17.38 20.54
C GLN A 29 -11.58 16.44 20.30
N PRO A 30 -12.60 16.41 21.17
CA PRO A 30 -13.75 15.53 21.05
C PRO A 30 -14.85 16.20 20.22
N GLU A 31 -15.15 15.67 19.03
CA GLU A 31 -16.36 16.00 18.28
C GLU A 31 -17.20 14.73 18.07
N PRO A 32 -18.35 14.61 18.78
CA PRO A 32 -19.35 13.58 18.55
C PRO A 32 -20.40 14.06 17.54
N THR A 33 -21.03 13.12 16.83
CA THR A 33 -22.17 13.30 15.88
C THR A 33 -21.70 13.42 14.43
N GLU A 34 -21.34 12.32 13.75
CA GLU A 34 -22.24 11.54 12.89
C GLU A 34 -21.90 10.04 12.96
N VAL A 35 -22.02 9.45 14.15
CA VAL A 35 -21.23 8.26 14.46
C VAL A 35 -21.89 6.94 14.08
N ARG A 36 -23.09 6.85 13.50
CA ARG A 36 -23.73 5.52 13.36
C ARG A 36 -23.10 4.61 12.29
N PRO A 37 -22.95 5.00 11.02
CA PRO A 37 -22.23 4.19 10.03
C PRO A 37 -20.72 4.21 10.29
N LEU A 38 -20.16 5.38 10.63
CA LEU A 38 -18.74 5.53 10.91
C LEU A 38 -18.28 4.83 12.19
N ALA A 39 -19.08 4.78 13.28
CA ALA A 39 -18.74 3.97 14.45
C ALA A 39 -18.83 2.48 14.14
N ARG A 40 -19.82 2.03 13.36
CA ARG A 40 -19.91 0.60 13.00
C ARG A 40 -18.69 0.17 12.20
N GLU A 41 -18.31 0.97 11.20
CA GLU A 41 -17.12 0.70 10.40
C GLU A 41 -15.82 0.82 11.22
N ARG A 42 -15.74 1.79 12.14
CA ARG A 42 -14.58 1.97 13.04
C ARG A 42 -14.49 0.89 14.12
N SER A 43 -15.62 0.40 14.62
CA SER A 43 -15.73 -0.71 15.58
C SER A 43 -15.30 -2.01 14.91
N ASP A 44 -15.87 -2.31 13.74
CA ASP A 44 -15.49 -3.48 12.95
C ASP A 44 -14.02 -3.43 12.52
N THR A 45 -13.50 -2.24 12.19
CA THR A 45 -12.06 -2.01 11.96
C THR A 45 -11.24 -2.18 13.25
N GLY A 46 -11.79 -1.85 14.41
CA GLY A 46 -11.15 -2.05 15.71
C GLY A 46 -11.02 -3.52 16.07
N ASP A 47 -12.07 -4.30 15.82
CA ASP A 47 -12.15 -5.73 16.10
C ASP A 47 -11.14 -6.51 15.25
N ILE A 48 -11.10 -6.26 13.93
CA ILE A 48 -10.12 -6.90 13.04
C ILE A 48 -8.68 -6.53 13.42
N ARG A 49 -8.41 -5.28 13.81
CA ARG A 49 -7.08 -4.86 14.28
C ARG A 49 -6.66 -5.56 15.57
N GLN A 50 -7.60 -5.81 16.48
CA GLN A 50 -7.31 -6.57 17.70
C GLN A 50 -6.99 -8.05 17.38
N ARG A 51 -7.76 -8.68 16.49
CA ARG A 51 -7.50 -10.05 16.03
C ARG A 51 -6.13 -10.17 15.34
N LEU A 52 -5.80 -9.22 14.47
CA LEU A 52 -4.49 -9.14 13.81
C LEU A 52 -3.33 -8.95 14.79
N ARG A 53 -3.49 -8.10 15.82
CA ARG A 53 -2.46 -7.93 16.86
C ARG A 53 -2.21 -9.24 17.60
N ARG A 54 -3.26 -9.95 17.99
CA ARG A 54 -3.13 -11.26 18.66
C ARG A 54 -2.35 -12.25 17.79
N CYS A 55 -2.68 -12.34 16.50
CA CYS A 55 -1.94 -13.19 15.56
C CYS A 55 -0.49 -12.75 15.37
N ARG A 56 -0.22 -11.44 15.31
CA ARG A 56 1.15 -10.92 15.22
C ARG A 56 1.96 -11.23 16.48
N ASP A 57 1.36 -11.08 17.66
CA ASP A 57 2.03 -11.29 18.94
C ASP A 57 2.35 -12.78 19.17
N MET A 58 1.68 -13.71 18.45
CA MET A 58 2.03 -15.13 18.39
C MET A 58 3.23 -15.46 17.48
N GLY A 59 3.64 -14.55 16.60
CA GLY A 59 4.84 -14.72 15.77
C GLY A 59 4.77 -15.89 14.79
N GLU A 60 5.81 -16.74 14.76
CA GLU A 60 5.90 -17.88 13.83
C GLU A 60 4.77 -18.88 13.99
N ALA A 61 4.27 -19.09 15.21
CA ALA A 61 3.15 -20.00 15.48
C ALA A 61 1.88 -19.61 14.70
N ALA A 62 1.65 -18.30 14.48
CA ALA A 62 0.49 -17.83 13.73
C ALA A 62 0.55 -18.18 12.23
N THR A 63 1.73 -18.49 11.69
CA THR A 63 1.87 -18.89 10.28
C THR A 63 1.32 -20.29 10.00
N ARG A 64 1.18 -21.11 11.05
CA ARG A 64 0.64 -22.48 10.99
C ARG A 64 -0.78 -22.58 11.56
N ASP A 65 -1.27 -21.50 12.16
CA ASP A 65 -2.63 -21.43 12.72
C ASP A 65 -3.63 -21.05 11.63
N PRO A 66 -4.57 -21.95 11.27
CA PRO A 66 -5.58 -21.64 10.25
C PRO A 66 -6.43 -20.42 10.61
N ALA A 67 -6.72 -20.19 11.90
CA ALA A 67 -7.51 -19.04 12.31
C ALA A 67 -6.80 -17.71 12.01
N CYS A 68 -5.47 -17.67 12.17
CA CYS A 68 -4.69 -16.47 11.85
C CYS A 68 -4.52 -16.25 10.35
N LEU A 69 -4.41 -17.32 9.57
CA LEU A 69 -4.38 -17.24 8.11
C LEU A 69 -5.68 -16.64 7.57
N ASP A 70 -6.82 -17.06 8.10
CA ASP A 70 -8.14 -16.54 7.73
C ASP A 70 -8.27 -15.05 8.06
N ILE A 71 -7.82 -14.62 9.25
CA ILE A 71 -7.84 -13.21 9.66
C ILE A 71 -6.98 -12.33 8.73
N TRP A 72 -5.82 -12.81 8.27
CA TRP A 72 -5.00 -12.08 7.30
C TRP A 72 -5.66 -11.98 5.92
N ALA A 73 -6.30 -13.06 5.47
CA ALA A 73 -7.04 -13.06 4.21
C ALA A 73 -8.21 -12.07 4.24
N GLU A 74 -8.99 -12.06 5.32
CA GLU A 74 -10.11 -11.13 5.57
C GLU A 74 -9.63 -9.67 5.48
N ASN A 75 -8.52 -9.36 6.15
CA ASN A 75 -7.93 -8.02 6.13
C ASN A 75 -7.49 -7.60 4.71
N ARG A 76 -6.80 -8.50 3.98
CA ARG A 76 -6.36 -8.23 2.61
C ARG A 76 -7.53 -7.96 1.67
N GLU A 77 -8.57 -8.79 1.74
CA GLU A 77 -9.78 -8.61 0.92
C GLU A 77 -10.45 -7.26 1.18
N ARG A 78 -10.53 -6.83 2.44
CA ARG A 78 -11.12 -5.54 2.79
C ARG A 78 -10.39 -4.37 2.14
N PHE A 79 -9.06 -4.37 2.21
CA PHE A 79 -8.24 -3.32 1.56
C PHE A 79 -8.43 -3.32 0.04
N LEU A 80 -8.45 -4.50 -0.59
CA LEU A 80 -8.62 -4.62 -2.03
C LEU A 80 -10.03 -4.20 -2.49
N LYS A 81 -11.08 -4.57 -1.73
CA LYS A 81 -12.47 -4.18 -2.02
C LYS A 81 -12.68 -2.66 -1.87
N GLN A 82 -12.00 -2.00 -0.94
CA GLN A 82 -12.02 -0.54 -0.81
C GLN A 82 -11.37 0.16 -2.01
N GLY A 83 -10.26 -0.37 -2.53
CA GLY A 83 -9.63 0.12 -3.76
C GLY A 83 -10.52 -0.04 -5.00
N ALA A 84 -11.21 -1.18 -5.12
CA ALA A 84 -12.14 -1.43 -6.23
C ALA A 84 -13.36 -0.48 -6.24
N ARG A 85 -13.90 -0.10 -5.07
CA ARG A 85 -14.95 0.93 -4.98
C ARG A 85 -14.45 2.31 -5.42
N ALA A 86 -13.20 2.66 -5.13
CA ALA A 86 -12.61 3.90 -5.60
C ALA A 86 -12.35 3.88 -7.13
N SER A 87 -12.09 2.70 -7.70
CA SER A 87 -11.92 2.50 -9.15
C SER A 87 -13.23 2.39 -9.93
N GLY A 88 -14.36 2.18 -9.26
CA GLY A 88 -15.70 2.11 -9.86
C GLY A 88 -16.44 3.44 -9.91
N ALA A 89 -15.74 4.58 -9.76
CA ALA A 89 -16.34 5.90 -9.95
C ALA A 89 -16.70 6.08 -11.45
N PRO A 90 -17.89 6.62 -11.78
CA PRO A 90 -18.18 7.04 -13.15
C PRO A 90 -17.15 8.09 -13.56
N ASP A 91 -16.69 8.02 -14.81
CA ASP A 91 -15.67 8.88 -15.41
C ASP A 91 -15.82 10.36 -15.02
N ALA A 92 -15.14 10.76 -13.95
CA ALA A 92 -14.77 12.14 -13.71
C ALA A 92 -13.33 12.28 -14.24
N PRO A 93 -13.10 13.11 -15.27
CA PRO A 93 -11.83 13.11 -15.98
C PRO A 93 -10.71 13.49 -15.00
N ARG A 94 -9.85 12.51 -14.72
CA ARG A 94 -8.54 12.72 -14.11
C ARG A 94 -7.66 13.47 -15.11
N THR A 95 -7.89 14.77 -15.25
CA THR A 95 -7.02 15.67 -16.00
C THR A 95 -6.60 16.84 -15.10
N LEU A 96 -5.78 16.52 -14.11
CA LEU A 96 -4.77 17.47 -13.62
C LEU A 96 -3.35 17.07 -14.06
N TRP A 97 -3.23 16.04 -14.89
CA TRP A 97 -1.99 15.69 -15.56
C TRP A 97 -2.13 15.96 -17.06
N PRO A 98 -1.38 16.90 -17.65
CA PRO A 98 -1.34 17.04 -19.10
C PRO A 98 -0.49 15.90 -19.66
N SER A 99 -1.13 14.86 -20.20
CA SER A 99 -0.48 13.95 -21.14
C SER A 99 -0.40 14.68 -22.49
N THR A 100 0.80 15.02 -22.94
CA THR A 100 1.00 15.63 -24.26
C THR A 100 0.56 14.66 -25.36
N PRO A 101 -0.35 15.04 -26.27
CA PRO A 101 -0.70 14.22 -27.43
C PRO A 101 0.44 14.31 -28.46
N THR A 102 1.10 13.19 -28.75
CA THR A 102 1.89 13.05 -29.98
C THR A 102 0.93 12.63 -31.09
N GLU A 103 0.61 13.57 -31.98
CA GLU A 103 -0.11 13.34 -33.24
C GLU A 103 0.71 12.47 -34.21
N GLY A 104 0.04 11.44 -34.76
CA GLY A 104 0.17 10.93 -36.15
C GLY A 104 1.46 10.20 -36.56
N PRO A 105 1.37 9.18 -37.45
CA PRO A 105 0.90 9.48 -38.79
C PRO A 105 -0.06 8.44 -39.41
N THR A 106 -0.83 8.97 -40.36
CA THR A 106 -1.71 8.32 -41.31
C THR A 106 -1.04 7.22 -42.14
N ALA A 107 -1.82 6.18 -42.43
CA ALA A 107 -1.45 5.06 -43.27
C ALA A 107 -1.03 5.48 -44.69
N LYS A 108 0.06 4.91 -45.19
CA LYS A 108 0.20 4.60 -46.62
C LYS A 108 0.94 3.28 -46.79
N GLU A 109 0.17 2.31 -47.26
CA GLU A 109 0.54 0.99 -47.75
C GLU A 109 1.62 1.08 -48.84
N THR A 110 2.73 0.33 -48.70
CA THR A 110 3.50 -0.21 -49.83
C THR A 110 4.32 -1.42 -49.36
N GLU A 111 3.85 -2.60 -49.75
CA GLU A 111 4.61 -3.72 -50.33
C GLU A 111 5.84 -4.35 -49.62
N ALA A 112 5.70 -5.65 -49.39
CA ALA A 112 6.71 -6.72 -49.54
C ALA A 112 7.89 -6.85 -48.55
N ALA A 113 7.80 -7.83 -47.64
CA ALA A 113 8.46 -9.15 -47.78
C ALA A 113 8.44 -9.96 -46.46
N ILE A 114 8.12 -11.24 -46.60
CA ILE A 114 7.98 -12.36 -45.64
C ILE A 114 9.34 -13.13 -45.57
N PRO A 115 9.71 -13.96 -44.55
CA PRO A 115 9.34 -14.07 -43.13
C PRO A 115 10.53 -14.55 -42.21
N PRO A 116 10.41 -15.43 -41.16
CA PRO A 116 11.07 -15.24 -39.86
C PRO A 116 12.29 -16.17 -39.58
N GLU A 117 13.16 -15.79 -38.63
CA GLU A 117 14.04 -16.77 -37.98
C GLU A 117 13.97 -16.67 -36.45
N PRO A 118 13.53 -17.72 -35.74
CA PRO A 118 13.41 -17.72 -34.29
C PRO A 118 14.62 -18.42 -33.65
N ALA A 119 15.50 -17.67 -32.99
CA ALA A 119 16.48 -18.27 -32.09
C ALA A 119 15.96 -18.25 -30.65
N ARG A 120 15.10 -19.23 -30.32
CA ARG A 120 14.91 -19.67 -28.93
C ARG A 120 16.15 -20.46 -28.52
N SER A 121 16.76 -20.08 -27.40
CA SER A 121 17.80 -20.88 -26.75
C SER A 121 17.23 -22.22 -26.26
N PRO A 122 17.86 -23.37 -26.54
CA PRO A 122 17.41 -24.66 -26.04
C PRO A 122 17.81 -24.86 -24.56
N VAL A 123 16.81 -25.16 -23.74
CA VAL A 123 16.96 -25.79 -22.42
C VAL A 123 17.42 -27.24 -22.62
N SER A 124 18.46 -27.64 -21.90
CA SER A 124 19.01 -29.00 -21.87
C SER A 124 18.36 -29.80 -20.73
N PRO A 125 17.79 -30.99 -20.99
CA PRO A 125 17.50 -31.98 -19.96
C PRO A 125 18.32 -33.25 -20.21
N ASP A 126 19.17 -33.63 -19.25
CA ASP A 126 19.75 -34.97 -19.18
C ASP A 126 19.68 -35.45 -17.73
N GLU A 127 18.65 -36.23 -17.42
CA GLU A 127 18.64 -37.12 -16.26
C GLU A 127 18.20 -38.50 -16.78
N GLY A 128 19.21 -39.29 -17.13
CA GLY A 128 19.09 -40.65 -17.61
C GLY A 128 18.81 -41.63 -16.48
N VAL A 129 17.73 -42.38 -16.66
CA VAL A 129 17.40 -43.64 -16.00
C VAL A 129 18.57 -44.63 -16.10
N ARG A 130 19.04 -45.13 -14.95
CA ARG A 130 19.53 -46.50 -14.80
C ARG A 130 19.36 -46.99 -13.36
#